data_AF-A0A382WGT7-F1
#
_entry.id   AF-A0A382WGT7-F1
#
_cell.length_a   1.000
_cell.length_b   1.000
_cell.length_c   1.000
_cell.angle_alpha   90.00
_cell.angle_beta   90.00
_cell.angle_gamma   90.00
#
_symmetry.space_group_name_H-M   'P 1'
#
loop_
_entity.id
_entity.type
_entity.pdbx_description
1 polymer ?
#
loop_
_entity_poly.entity_id
_entity_poly.type
_entity_poly.pdbx_seq_one_letter_code
_entity_poly.pdbx_strand_id
1 'polypeptide(L)'
;DGVVKFNSLTRNDMKRIVIKFLGELETYVEGRHITINWGPELIAMLEDKGYDPKMGARPLARLINETVKLPLAKYLLDNKDEGTLNLDWKHEELTIIAPVVEASPVNLAPAPNGT
;
A
#
# COMPACT_ATOMS: atom_id res chain seq x y z
N ASP A 1 28.41 -27.30 -1.53
CA ASP A 1 27.47 -26.98 -2.61
C ASP A 1 26.05 -27.27 -2.11
N GLY A 2 25.33 -26.24 -1.68
CA GLY A 2 24.04 -26.38 -1.01
C GLY A 2 22.92 -26.02 -1.97
N VAL A 3 22.41 -27.00 -2.71
CA VAL A 3 21.15 -26.82 -3.44
C VAL A 3 20.06 -26.68 -2.38
N VAL A 4 19.70 -25.43 -2.06
CA VAL A 4 18.52 -25.12 -1.27
C VAL A 4 17.32 -25.65 -2.05
N LYS A 5 16.82 -26.82 -1.67
CA LYS A 5 15.57 -27.36 -2.18
C LYS A 5 14.46 -26.46 -1.67
N PHE A 6 14.11 -25.44 -2.43
CA PHE A 6 12.90 -24.68 -2.20
C PHE A 6 11.74 -25.66 -2.41
N ASN A 7 11.09 -26.05 -1.32
CA ASN A 7 9.79 -26.71 -1.38
C ASN A 7 8.85 -25.81 -2.20
N SER A 8 7.99 -26.39 -3.03
CA SER A 8 7.00 -25.60 -3.78
C SER A 8 6.27 -24.68 -2.80
N LEU A 9 6.35 -23.37 -3.06
CA LEU A 9 5.70 -22.35 -2.23
C LEU A 9 4.21 -22.70 -2.11
N THR A 10 3.74 -22.90 -0.88
CA THR A 10 2.31 -23.11 -0.64
C THR A 10 1.59 -21.76 -0.72
N ARG A 11 0.28 -21.77 -0.95
CA ARG A 11 -0.53 -20.55 -0.94
C ARG A 11 -0.39 -19.78 0.39
N ASN A 12 -0.25 -20.49 1.51
CA ASN A 12 -0.06 -19.85 2.82
C ASN A 12 1.31 -19.17 2.94
N ASP A 13 2.37 -19.77 2.39
CA ASP A 13 3.68 -19.13 2.33
C ASP A 13 3.64 -17.88 1.45
N MET A 14 2.95 -17.96 0.31
CA MET A 14 2.76 -16.84 -0.59
C MET A 14 2.08 -15.66 0.12
N LYS A 15 0.97 -15.91 0.82
CA LYS A 15 0.29 -14.88 1.62
C LYS A 15 1.23 -14.18 2.59
N ARG A 16 2.02 -14.96 3.34
CA ARG A 16 2.98 -14.41 4.32
C ARG A 16 4.03 -13.53 3.65
N ILE A 17 4.50 -13.93 2.47
CA ILE A 17 5.45 -13.14 1.68
C ILE A 17 4.79 -11.84 1.22
N VAL A 18 3.57 -11.88 0.69
CA VAL A 18 2.81 -10.69 0.29
C VAL A 18 2.66 -9.72 1.46
N ILE A 19 2.16 -10.19 2.61
CA ILE A 19 2.02 -9.34 3.82
C ILE A 19 3.36 -8.74 4.24
N LYS A 20 4.46 -9.51 4.16
CA LYS A 20 5.79 -8.99 4.50
C LYS A 20 6.21 -7.85 3.57
N PHE A 21 6.07 -8.02 2.25
CA PHE A 21 6.40 -6.97 1.28
C PHE A 21 5.52 -5.72 1.46
N LEU A 22 4.24 -5.91 1.75
CA LEU A 22 3.31 -4.81 2.04
C LEU A 22 3.72 -4.06 3.32
N GLY A 23 4.12 -4.79 4.38
CA GLY A 23 4.68 -4.20 5.59
C GLY A 23 5.96 -3.39 5.34
N GLU A 24 6.82 -3.83 4.41
CA GLU A 24 7.97 -3.02 4.01
C GLU A 24 7.53 -1.71 3.33
N LEU A 25 6.43 -1.70 2.57
CA LEU A 25 5.89 -0.47 1.98
C LEU A 25 5.39 0.53 3.03
N GLU A 26 4.81 0.05 4.11
CA GLU A 26 4.34 0.90 5.23
C GLU A 26 5.48 1.70 5.84
N THR A 27 6.67 1.12 5.97
CA THR A 27 7.84 1.81 6.53
C THR A 27 8.28 3.04 5.73
N TYR A 28 8.00 3.08 4.42
CA TYR A 28 8.33 4.23 3.58
C TYR A 28 7.38 5.42 3.78
N VAL A 29 6.15 5.16 4.26
CA VAL A 29 5.13 6.18 4.45
C VAL A 29 4.95 6.56 5.92
N GLU A 30 5.47 5.73 6.84
CA GLU A 30 5.45 5.97 8.27
C GLU A 30 6.04 7.34 8.66
N GLY A 31 7.12 7.76 7.99
CA GLY A 31 7.75 9.07 8.19
C GLY A 31 6.87 10.27 7.79
N ARG A 32 5.73 10.04 7.16
CA ARG A 32 4.72 11.04 6.79
C ARG A 32 3.45 10.96 7.62
N HIS A 33 3.47 10.26 8.77
CA HIS A 33 2.29 10.00 9.59
C HIS A 33 1.15 9.30 8.83
N ILE A 34 1.50 8.49 7.84
CA ILE A 34 0.56 7.71 7.05
C ILE A 34 0.61 6.25 7.52
N THR A 35 -0.57 5.68 7.74
CA THR A 35 -0.77 4.24 7.95
C THR A 35 -1.49 3.68 6.73
N ILE A 36 -1.08 2.53 6.21
CA ILE A 36 -1.77 1.89 5.10
C ILE A 36 -2.54 0.69 5.61
N ASN A 37 -3.82 0.62 5.27
CA ASN A 37 -4.62 -0.56 5.48
C ASN A 37 -4.80 -1.30 4.15
N TRP A 38 -4.24 -2.50 4.06
CA TRP A 38 -4.29 -3.34 2.88
C TRP A 38 -5.60 -4.13 2.84
N GLY A 39 -6.38 -3.91 1.80
CA GLY A 39 -7.64 -4.60 1.58
C GLY A 39 -7.44 -6.06 1.13
N PRO A 40 -8.40 -6.94 1.44
CA PRO A 40 -8.29 -8.37 1.17
C PRO A 40 -8.25 -8.70 -0.32
N GLU A 41 -8.93 -7.93 -1.17
CA GLU A 41 -8.92 -8.11 -2.62
C GLU A 41 -7.53 -7.86 -3.21
N LEU A 42 -6.85 -6.82 -2.71
CA LEU A 42 -5.48 -6.49 -3.13
C LEU A 42 -4.50 -7.61 -2.76
N ILE A 43 -4.59 -8.12 -1.52
CA ILE A 43 -3.75 -9.23 -1.06
C ILE A 43 -4.00 -10.47 -1.92
N ALA A 44 -5.27 -10.83 -2.15
CA ALA A 44 -5.64 -11.99 -2.97
C ALA A 44 -5.14 -11.86 -4.41
N MET A 45 -5.24 -10.67 -5.00
CA MET A 45 -4.73 -10.40 -6.35
C MET A 45 -3.21 -10.56 -6.43
N LEU A 46 -2.48 -10.03 -5.43
CA LEU A 46 -1.02 -10.16 -5.36
C LEU A 46 -0.58 -11.61 -5.14
N GLU A 47 -1.32 -12.39 -4.35
CA GLU A 47 -1.07 -13.82 -4.19
C GLU A 47 -1.26 -14.58 -5.51
N ASP A 48 -2.31 -14.25 -6.27
CA ASP A 48 -2.65 -14.93 -7.53
C ASP A 48 -1.69 -14.56 -8.67
N LYS A 49 -1.47 -13.25 -8.91
CA LYS A 49 -0.61 -12.76 -9.99
C LYS A 49 0.88 -12.78 -9.65
N GLY A 50 1.24 -12.73 -8.36
CA GLY A 50 2.64 -12.70 -7.91
C GLY A 50 3.26 -14.09 -7.78
N TYR A 51 2.47 -15.16 -7.89
CA TYR A 51 2.93 -16.53 -7.84
C TYR A 51 3.18 -17.07 -9.25
N ASP A 52 4.41 -17.47 -9.53
CA ASP A 52 4.72 -18.24 -10.74
C ASP A 52 5.25 -19.63 -10.35
N PRO A 53 4.64 -20.73 -10.82
CA PRO A 53 5.04 -22.08 -10.43
C PRO A 53 6.45 -22.47 -10.92
N LYS A 54 7.01 -21.77 -11.91
CA LYS A 54 8.37 -21.99 -12.43
C LYS A 54 9.40 -21.04 -11.79
N MET A 55 8.99 -19.84 -11.40
CA MET A 55 9.88 -18.79 -10.88
C MET A 55 9.71 -18.48 -9.38
N GLY A 56 8.72 -19.08 -8.71
CA GLY A 56 8.37 -18.80 -7.31
C GLY A 56 7.80 -17.38 -7.12
N ALA A 57 8.12 -16.74 -6.00
CA ALA A 57 7.70 -15.37 -5.68
C ALA A 57 8.56 -14.28 -6.33
N ARG A 58 9.46 -14.62 -7.26
CA ARG A 58 10.29 -13.63 -7.98
C ARG A 58 9.48 -12.54 -8.71
N PRO A 59 8.39 -12.84 -9.43
CA PRO A 59 7.60 -11.80 -10.09
C PRO A 59 6.81 -10.92 -9.10
N LEU A 60 6.60 -11.37 -7.86
CA LEU A 60 5.84 -10.62 -6.86
C LEU A 60 6.44 -9.24 -6.56
N ALA A 61 7.76 -9.17 -6.35
CA ALA A 61 8.40 -7.90 -6.02
C ALA A 61 8.20 -6.85 -7.13
N ARG A 62 8.23 -7.31 -8.39
CA ARG A 62 7.97 -6.46 -9.55
C ARG A 62 6.50 -6.05 -9.62
N LEU A 63 5.58 -7.00 -9.44
CA LEU A 63 4.15 -6.74 -9.42
C LEU A 63 3.77 -5.72 -8.34
N ILE A 64 4.23 -5.91 -7.10
CA ILE A 64 4.00 -4.97 -6.01
C ILE A 64 4.56 -3.58 -6.35
N ASN A 65 5.75 -3.53 -6.95
CA ASN A 65 6.35 -2.26 -7.32
C ASN A 65 5.51 -1.51 -8.37
N GLU A 66 5.12 -2.19 -9.45
CA GLU A 66 4.36 -1.58 -10.57
C GLU A 66 2.92 -1.27 -10.18
N THR A 67 2.28 -2.13 -9.40
CA THR A 67 0.84 -2.07 -9.10
C THR A 67 0.52 -1.33 -7.79
N VAL A 68 1.46 -1.29 -6.84
CA VAL A 68 1.22 -0.69 -5.52
C VAL A 68 2.17 0.47 -5.25
N LYS A 69 3.49 0.22 -5.29
CA LYS A 69 4.49 1.21 -4.88
C LYS A 69 4.51 2.45 -5.77
N LEU A 70 4.53 2.28 -7.09
CA LEU A 70 4.53 3.39 -8.05
C LEU A 70 3.27 4.28 -7.93
N PRO A 71 2.03 3.74 -8.00
CA PRO A 71 0.84 4.57 -7.87
C PRO A 71 0.71 5.21 -6.49
N LEU A 72 1.08 4.51 -5.42
CA LEU A 72 1.13 5.10 -4.07
C LEU A 72 2.12 6.27 -3.99
N ALA A 73 3.35 6.09 -4.49
CA ALA A 73 4.35 7.15 -4.49
C ALA A 73 3.90 8.38 -5.28
N LYS A 74 3.23 8.16 -6.42
CA LYS A 74 2.66 9.23 -7.24
C LYS A 74 1.53 9.95 -6.50
N TYR A 75 0.62 9.21 -5.87
CA TYR A 75 -0.46 9.76 -5.05
C TYR A 75 0.10 10.65 -3.93
N LEU A 76 1.09 10.15 -3.19
CA LEU A 76 1.73 10.87 -2.08
C LEU A 76 2.59 12.06 -2.52
N LEU A 77 2.97 12.15 -3.79
CA LEU A 77 3.66 13.33 -4.32
C LEU A 77 2.68 14.47 -4.61
N ASP A 78 1.48 14.11 -5.07
CA ASP A 78 0.41 15.05 -5.44
C ASP A 78 -0.45 15.47 -4.23
N ASN A 79 -0.57 14.59 -3.24
CA ASN A 79 -1.41 14.78 -2.06
C ASN A 79 -0.58 14.90 -0.78
N LYS A 80 -1.04 15.75 0.14
CA LYS A 80 -0.50 15.93 1.50
C LYS A 80 -1.41 15.27 2.53
N ASP A 81 -1.92 14.08 2.23
CA ASP A 81 -2.73 13.32 3.18
C ASP A 81 -1.88 12.84 4.36
N GLU A 82 -2.51 12.82 5.53
CA GLU A 82 -1.98 12.28 6.78
C GLU A 82 -3.05 11.35 7.38
N GLY A 83 -2.64 10.31 8.12
CA GLY A 83 -3.57 9.33 8.70
C GLY A 83 -3.67 8.01 7.92
N THR A 84 -4.83 7.36 7.96
CA THR A 84 -4.99 5.97 7.47
C THR A 84 -5.51 5.91 6.04
N LEU A 85 -4.66 5.52 5.09
CA LEU A 85 -5.03 5.25 3.70
C LEU A 85 -5.50 3.79 3.55
N ASN A 86 -6.70 3.59 3.03
CA ASN A 86 -7.20 2.26 2.70
C ASN A 86 -6.89 1.96 1.23
N LEU A 87 -6.02 0.98 1.00
CA LEU A 87 -5.62 0.54 -0.33
C LEU A 87 -6.30 -0.79 -0.65
N ASP A 88 -7.07 -0.84 -1.72
CA ASP A 88 -7.82 -2.04 -2.15
C ASP A 88 -7.70 -2.23 -3.67
N TRP A 89 -8.13 -3.39 -4.17
CA TRP A 89 -8.06 -3.71 -5.59
C TRP A 89 -9.46 -3.86 -6.18
N LYS A 90 -9.83 -2.98 -7.12
CA LYS A 90 -11.16 -2.97 -7.75
C LYS A 90 -11.04 -2.63 -9.22
N HIS A 91 -11.87 -3.23 -10.06
CA HIS A 91 -11.88 -2.99 -11.51
C HIS A 91 -10.50 -3.13 -12.17
N GLU A 92 -9.68 -4.10 -11.73
CA GLU A 92 -8.30 -4.27 -12.21
C GLU A 92 -7.36 -3.07 -11.98
N GLU A 93 -7.68 -2.20 -11.01
CA GLU A 93 -6.85 -1.07 -10.62
C GLU A 93 -6.72 -0.94 -9.09
N LEU A 94 -5.62 -0.31 -8.65
CA LEU A 94 -5.41 0.06 -7.26
C LEU A 94 -6.30 1.24 -6.89
N THR A 95 -7.20 1.02 -5.93
CA THR A 95 -8.02 2.08 -5.35
C THR A 95 -7.37 2.57 -4.05
N ILE A 96 -7.10 3.87 -3.96
CA ILE A 96 -6.58 4.53 -2.76
C ILE A 96 -7.71 5.37 -2.17
N ILE A 97 -8.09 5.08 -0.92
CA ILE A 97 -9.15 5.80 -0.20
C ILE A 97 -8.49 6.47 1.00
N ALA A 98 -8.35 7.80 0.94
CA ALA A 98 -7.94 8.60 2.08
C ALA A 98 -9.12 8.82 3.04
N PRO A 99 -8.88 8.92 4.36
CA PRO A 99 -9.92 9.34 5.28
C PRO A 99 -10.18 10.81 4.98
N VAL A 100 -11.44 11.18 4.73
CA VAL A 100 -11.84 12.58 4.62
C VAL A 100 -11.61 13.22 5.99
N VAL A 101 -10.42 13.76 6.21
CA VAL A 101 -10.20 14.77 7.22
C VAL A 101 -10.81 16.03 6.65
N GLU A 102 -12.06 16.31 7.04
CA GLU A 102 -12.68 17.61 6.82
C GLU A 102 -11.66 18.66 7.25
N ALA A 103 -11.08 19.37 6.28
CA ALA A 103 -10.25 20.52 6.51
C ALA A 103 -11.05 21.43 7.44
N SER A 104 -10.63 21.50 8.70
CA SER A 104 -11.25 22.39 9.67
C SER A 104 -11.22 23.78 9.05
N PRO A 105 -12.36 24.44 8.78
CA PRO A 105 -12.32 25.79 8.28
C PRO A 105 -11.64 26.63 9.36
N VAL A 106 -10.44 27.12 9.06
CA VAL A 106 -9.76 28.10 9.89
C VAL A 106 -10.73 29.27 10.01
N ASN A 107 -11.33 29.39 11.19
CA ASN A 107 -12.27 30.46 11.48
C ASN A 107 -11.43 31.74 11.43
N LEU A 108 -11.56 32.50 10.35
CA LEU A 108 -10.92 33.80 10.19
C LEU A 108 -11.61 34.74 11.16
N ALA A 109 -11.15 34.75 12.42
CA ALA A 109 -11.58 35.76 13.38
C ALA A 109 -11.17 37.13 12.81
N PRO A 110 -12.11 38.05 12.51
CA PRO A 110 -11.73 39.42 12.23
C PRO A 110 -11.18 40.03 13.52
N ALA A 111 -9.90 40.42 13.49
CA ALA A 111 -9.26 41.23 14.51
C ALA A 111 -9.94 42.62 14.61
N PRO A 112 -9.73 43.36 15.70
CA PRO A 112 -10.79 44.05 16.45
C PRO A 112 -11.20 45.39 15.85
N ASN A 113 -12.51 45.67 15.87
CA ASN A 113 -12.99 47.06 15.80
C ASN A 113 -13.06 47.63 17.21
N GLY A 114 -12.43 48.80 17.35
CA GLY A 114 -12.03 49.38 18.61
C GLY A 114 -13.14 49.96 19.47
N THR A 115 -12.72 50.42 20.65
CA THR A 115 -13.02 51.74 21.23
C THR A 115 -11.91 52.05 22.23
#